data_AF-A0A7J9H4E5-F1
#
_entry.id   AF-A0A7J9H4E5-F1
#
_cell.length_a   1.000
_cell.length_b   1.000
_cell.length_c   1.000
_cell.angle_alpha   90.00
_cell.angle_beta   90.00
_cell.angle_gamma   90.00
#
_symmetry.space_group_name_H-M   'P 1'
#
loop_
_entity.id
_entity.type
_entity.pdbx_description
1 polymer ?
#
loop_
_entity_poly.entity_id
_entity_poly.type
_entity_poly.pdbx_seq_one_letter_code
_entity_poly.pdbx_strand_id
1 'polypeptide(L)'
;MTMLEEQKDQSTLVNPQLSPPNSYGAVVLGGTFDRLHDGHRLFLKSAAEIARDRIVVGVCDGPMLSKKQFAELIQPTEERMHNVENYIK
;
A
#
# COMPACT_ATOMS: atom_id res chain seq x y z
N MET A 1 -25.75 -36.87 -23.14
CA MET A 1 -24.85 -37.01 -21.98
C MET A 1 -23.53 -36.42 -22.38
N THR A 2 -23.30 -35.16 -22.02
CA THR A 2 -21.98 -34.53 -22.12
C THR A 2 -21.93 -33.52 -20.98
N MET A 3 -21.05 -33.82 -20.04
CA MET A 3 -20.75 -33.01 -18.87
C MET A 3 -20.06 -31.73 -19.34
N LEU A 4 -20.54 -30.56 -18.91
CA LEU A 4 -19.72 -29.36 -18.86
C LEU A 4 -19.42 -29.14 -17.38
N GLU A 5 -18.13 -29.27 -17.05
CA GLU A 5 -17.60 -29.06 -15.71
C GLU A 5 -17.66 -27.56 -15.37
N GLU A 6 -18.40 -27.22 -14.32
CA GLU A 6 -18.25 -25.94 -13.64
C GLU A 6 -16.96 -25.98 -12.81
N GLN A 7 -15.87 -25.41 -13.33
CA GLN A 7 -14.76 -25.00 -12.48
C GLN A 7 -15.19 -23.80 -11.63
N LYS A 8 -15.65 -24.10 -10.42
CA LYS A 8 -15.93 -23.11 -9.38
C LYS A 8 -14.60 -22.59 -8.82
N ASP A 9 -14.14 -21.46 -9.35
CA ASP A 9 -12.99 -20.73 -8.81
C ASP A 9 -13.26 -20.35 -7.34
N GLN A 10 -12.52 -20.99 -6.43
CA GLN A 10 -12.59 -20.72 -5.00
C GLN A 10 -11.69 -19.52 -4.67
N SER A 11 -12.14 -18.31 -5.01
CA SER A 11 -11.46 -17.07 -4.58
C SER A 11 -12.39 -16.01 -3.99
N THR A 12 -13.72 -16.22 -4.02
CA THR A 12 -14.69 -15.23 -3.56
C THR A 12 -14.96 -15.31 -2.05
N LEU A 13 -14.03 -14.80 -1.25
CA LEU A 13 -14.39 -14.08 -0.03
C LEU A 13 -14.22 -12.58 -0.28
N VAL A 14 -14.95 -12.05 -1.27
CA VAL A 14 -14.97 -10.61 -1.55
C VAL A 14 -15.92 -9.93 -0.58
N ASN A 15 -15.33 -9.19 0.36
CA ASN A 15 -16.05 -8.34 1.30
C ASN A 15 -16.74 -7.20 0.51
N PRO A 16 -18.01 -6.82 0.75
CA PRO A 16 -18.80 -5.97 -0.15
C PRO A 16 -18.36 -4.49 -0.25
N GLN A 17 -17.21 -4.12 0.32
CA GLN A 17 -16.80 -2.74 0.58
C GLN A 17 -15.40 -2.41 0.04
N LEU A 18 -14.87 -3.19 -0.91
CA LEU A 18 -13.63 -2.85 -1.60
C LEU A 18 -13.95 -2.00 -2.83
N SER A 19 -13.27 -0.86 -2.96
CA SER A 19 -13.35 -0.07 -4.19
C SER A 19 -12.70 -0.88 -5.33
N PRO A 20 -13.35 -1.02 -6.50
CA PRO A 20 -12.73 -1.65 -7.66
C PRO A 20 -11.42 -0.96 -8.06
N PRO A 21 -10.56 -1.62 -8.85
CA PRO A 21 -9.38 -0.98 -9.40
C PRO A 21 -9.72 0.32 -10.16
N ASN A 22 -8.82 1.31 -10.13
CA ASN A 22 -9.00 2.60 -10.82
C ASN A 22 -10.24 3.41 -10.39
N SER A 23 -10.76 3.21 -9.17
CA SER A 23 -11.94 3.91 -8.65
C SER A 23 -11.71 5.41 -8.42
N TYR A 24 -10.49 5.82 -8.09
CA TYR A 24 -10.17 7.20 -7.70
C TYR A 24 -9.13 7.80 -8.64
N GLY A 25 -9.33 9.04 -9.10
CA GLY A 25 -8.33 9.73 -9.93
C GLY A 25 -6.98 9.84 -9.23
N ALA A 26 -6.98 10.16 -7.94
CA ALA A 26 -5.79 10.17 -7.11
C ALA A 26 -6.04 9.53 -5.75
N VAL A 27 -5.03 8.83 -5.22
CA VAL A 27 -5.00 8.30 -3.86
C VAL A 27 -3.84 8.93 -3.10
N VAL A 28 -4.08 9.36 -1.87
CA VAL A 28 -3.08 9.98 -1.00
C VAL A 28 -3.00 9.20 0.30
N LEU A 29 -1.79 8.84 0.72
CA LEU A 29 -1.54 8.20 2.01
C LEU A 29 -0.26 8.73 2.63
N GLY A 30 -0.12 8.55 3.94
CA GLY A 30 1.04 8.98 4.70
C GLY A 30 1.44 7.95 5.74
N GLY A 31 2.74 7.90 6.04
CA GLY A 31 3.28 6.97 7.02
C GLY A 31 4.77 7.21 7.26
N THR A 32 5.32 6.52 8.26
CA THR A 32 6.78 6.53 8.45
C THR A 32 7.48 5.64 7.43
N PHE A 33 6.91 4.49 7.05
CA PHE A 33 7.55 3.55 6.12
C PHE A 33 8.99 3.16 6.54
N ASP A 34 9.22 3.05 7.84
CA ASP A 34 10.48 2.55 8.38
C ASP A 34 10.61 1.05 8.03
N ARG A 35 11.79 0.63 7.57
CA ARG A 35 12.13 -0.76 7.23
C ARG A 35 11.02 -1.45 6.45
N LEU A 36 10.84 -1.05 5.19
CA LEU A 36 9.71 -1.42 4.34
C LEU A 36 9.39 -2.94 4.31
N HIS A 37 8.45 -3.34 5.16
CA HIS A 37 8.00 -4.73 5.34
C HIS A 37 6.63 -4.98 4.69
N ASP A 38 6.14 -6.23 4.76
CA ASP A 38 4.95 -6.68 4.02
C ASP A 38 3.68 -5.89 4.33
N GLY A 39 3.49 -5.47 5.58
CA GLY A 39 2.40 -4.55 5.95
C GLY A 39 2.41 -3.25 5.15
N HIS A 40 3.57 -2.60 4.98
CA HIS A 40 3.69 -1.40 4.15
C HIS A 40 3.47 -1.72 2.67
N ARG A 41 4.00 -2.84 2.18
CA ARG A 41 3.84 -3.28 0.78
C ARG A 41 2.39 -3.51 0.42
N LEU A 42 1.65 -4.22 1.27
CA LEU A 42 0.21 -4.44 1.08
C LEU A 42 -0.54 -3.10 1.07
N PHE A 43 -0.25 -2.21 2.04
CA PHE A 43 -0.89 -0.91 2.10
C PHE A 43 -0.65 -0.04 0.84
N LEU A 44 0.60 0.01 0.38
CA LEU A 44 1.00 0.73 -0.84
C LEU A 44 0.38 0.11 -2.10
N LYS A 45 0.38 -1.22 -2.20
CA LYS A 45 -0.21 -1.96 -3.34
C LYS A 45 -1.72 -1.73 -3.43
N SER A 46 -2.44 -1.83 -2.31
CA SER A 46 -3.89 -1.59 -2.31
C SER A 46 -4.24 -0.15 -2.67
N ALA A 47 -3.41 0.82 -2.26
CA ALA A 47 -3.59 2.21 -2.67
C ALA A 47 -3.34 2.41 -4.17
N ALA A 48 -2.31 1.77 -4.72
CA ALA A 48 -2.02 1.81 -6.15
C ALA A 48 -3.12 1.14 -6.99
N GLU A 49 -3.69 0.03 -6.52
CA GLU A 49 -4.74 -0.72 -7.21
C GLU A 49 -6.01 0.12 -7.45
N ILE A 50 -6.42 0.90 -6.45
CA ILE A 50 -7.64 1.72 -6.53
C ILE A 50 -7.40 3.11 -7.14
N ALA A 51 -6.14 3.50 -7.38
CA ALA A 51 -5.76 4.75 -8.02
C ALA A 51 -5.77 4.61 -9.55
N ARG A 52 -6.35 5.59 -10.25
CA ARG A 52 -6.43 5.62 -11.70
C ARG A 52 -5.30 6.43 -12.34
N ASP A 53 -5.05 7.63 -11.82
CA ASP A 53 -4.13 8.58 -12.47
C ASP A 53 -2.83 8.74 -11.67
N ARG A 54 -2.89 8.77 -10.33
CA ARG A 54 -1.69 8.88 -9.47
C ARG A 54 -1.88 8.43 -8.03
N ILE A 55 -0.77 8.05 -7.41
CA ILE A 55 -0.62 7.86 -5.98
C ILE A 55 0.35 8.92 -5.42
N VAL A 56 0.03 9.50 -4.26
CA VAL A 56 0.92 10.42 -3.53
C VAL A 56 1.21 9.81 -2.16
N VAL A 57 2.49 9.57 -1.87
CA VAL A 57 2.92 8.96 -0.62
C VAL A 57 3.72 9.97 0.20
N GLY A 58 3.16 10.39 1.33
CA GLY A 58 3.83 11.24 2.31
C GLY A 58 4.68 10.42 3.27
N VAL A 59 5.98 10.73 3.36
CA VAL A 59 6.91 10.09 4.30
C VAL A 59 7.12 11.03 5.49
N CYS A 60 6.75 10.61 6.70
CA CYS A 60 6.90 11.42 7.91
C CYS A 60 8.38 11.68 8.25
N ASP A 61 8.71 12.87 8.73
CA ASP A 61 10.07 13.28 9.12
C ASP A 61 10.08 14.16 10.39
N GLY A 62 11.26 14.27 11.00
CA GLY A 62 11.59 15.24 12.05
C GLY A 62 10.56 15.27 13.19
N PRO A 63 9.90 16.41 13.46
CA PRO A 63 8.94 16.55 14.55
C PRO A 63 7.81 15.52 14.55
N MET A 64 7.41 14.99 13.39
CA MET A 64 6.35 13.98 13.29
C MET A 64 6.74 12.62 13.88
N LEU A 65 8.03 12.36 14.07
CA LEU A 65 8.56 11.12 14.64
C LEU A 65 8.93 11.27 16.12
N SER A 66 8.96 12.49 16.66
CA SER A 66 9.45 12.81 18.01
C SER A 66 8.78 12.06 19.17
N LYS A 67 7.53 11.62 18.98
CA LYS A 67 6.75 10.88 19.99
C LYS A 67 6.82 9.36 19.83
N LYS A 68 7.50 8.84 18.80
CA LYS A 68 7.66 7.39 18.62
C LYS A 68 8.68 6.85 19.61
N GLN A 69 8.34 5.71 20.20
CA GLN A 69 9.30 4.93 20.96
C GLN A 69 10.44 4.52 20.01
N PHE A 70 11.68 4.74 20.43
CA PHE A 70 12.89 4.47 19.64
C PHE A 70 12.96 5.23 18.31
N ALA A 71 12.55 6.51 18.30
CA ALA A 71 12.62 7.37 17.12
C ALA A 71 14.04 7.44 16.52
N GLU A 72 15.06 7.32 17.36
CA GLU A 72 16.48 7.26 17.01
C GLU A 72 16.89 6.01 16.21
N LEU A 73 16.07 4.95 16.20
CA LEU A 73 16.33 3.72 15.45
C LEU A 73 15.66 3.69 14.06
N ILE A 74 14.84 4.69 13.77
CA ILE A 74 14.16 4.85 12.48
C ILE A 74 15.20 5.20 11.40
N GLN A 75 15.08 4.59 10.23
CA GLN A 75 15.95 4.87 9.08
C GLN A 75 15.90 6.36 8.68
N PRO A 76 17.00 6.92 8.16
CA PRO A 76 17.02 8.26 7.58
C PRO A 76 15.87 8.47 6.59
N THR A 77 15.34 9.69 6.55
CA THR A 77 14.16 10.03 5.74
C THR A 77 14.39 9.76 4.27
N GLU A 78 15.58 10.06 3.76
CA GLU A 78 16.00 9.82 2.38
C GLU A 78 16.01 8.33 2.05
N GLU A 79 16.49 7.49 2.97
CA GLU A 79 16.50 6.03 2.79
C GLU A 79 15.07 5.48 2.74
N ARG A 80 14.19 5.95 3.62
CA ARG A 80 12.76 5.54 3.62
C ARG A 80 12.04 5.99 2.35
N MET A 81 12.28 7.22 1.89
CA MET A 81 11.75 7.73 0.63
C MET A 81 12.23 6.88 -0.55
N HIS A 82 13.54 6.58 -0.62
CA HIS A 82 14.12 5.75 -1.67
C HIS A 82 13.53 4.33 -1.69
N ASN A 83 13.33 3.73 -0.52
CA ASN A 83 12.74 2.40 -0.40
C ASN A 83 11.28 2.37 -0.89
N VAL A 84 10.48 3.39 -0.56
CA VAL A 84 9.10 3.53 -1.06
C VAL A 84 9.09 3.73 -2.57
N GLU A 85 9.92 4.63 -3.09
CA GLU A 85 10.01 4.93 -4.52
C GLU A 85 10.41 3.69 -5.33
N ASN A 86 11.38 2.91 -4.85
CA ASN A 86 11.81 1.68 -5.52
C ASN A 86 10.76 0.57 -5.48
N TYR A 87 9.83 0.58 -4.52
CA TYR A 87 8.77 -0.43 -4.44
C TYR A 87 7.57 -0.12 -5.34
N ILE A 88 7.18 1.16 -5.46
CA ILE A 88 5.96 1.56 -6.17
C ILE A 88 6.15 1.75 -7.69
N LYS A 89 7.41 1.78 -8.17
CA LYS A 89 7.76 1.93 -9.59
C LYS A 89 7.09 0.90 -10.51
#